data_AF-A0A7V9BVU0-F1
#
_entry.id   AF-A0A7V9BVU0-F1
#
_cell.length_a   1.000
_cell.length_b   1.000
_cell.length_c   1.000
_cell.angle_alpha   90.00
_cell.angle_beta   90.00
_cell.angle_gamma   90.00
#
_symmetry.space_group_name_H-M   'P 1'
#
loop_
_entity.id
_entity.type
_entity.pdbx_description
1 polymer ?
#
loop_
_entity_poly.entity_id
_entity_poly.type
_entity_poly.pdbx_seq_one_letter_code
_entity_poly.pdbx_strand_id
1 'polypeptide(L)'
;QWPDSLDGKERAFRVISAFGRLITDATSRFTADLALVDVGPNLGAINRAALVAADHVVVPLAPDLFSLQGLRNLGPTLRDWRGQWQERVPKNPDPELRLPPGGMRPVGYVLQQHGVRPGRAVGAYQRWMRRIPDVYRHDVLGEDGPAPALDDDPNCLAQIKHYHSLIPMAQDARKPVFALKPADGAFGGHQTAVQASRKDFAELARAIGIAIGRPLERAPG
;
A
#
# COMPACT_ATOMS: atom_id res chain seq x y z
N GLN A 1 7.00 24.30 4.74
CA GLN A 1 5.82 23.74 5.44
C GLN A 1 6.23 22.74 6.51
N TRP A 2 6.90 21.63 6.20
CA TRP A 2 7.30 20.66 7.25
C TRP A 2 8.22 21.22 8.37
N PRO A 3 9.19 22.09 8.06
CA PRO A 3 9.93 22.80 9.11
C PRO A 3 9.05 23.84 9.82
N ASP A 4 8.29 24.61 9.05
CA ASP A 4 7.40 25.67 9.57
C ASP A 4 6.36 25.18 10.59
N SER A 5 5.86 23.94 10.46
CA SER A 5 4.96 23.35 11.47
C SER A 5 5.66 23.07 12.80
N LEU A 6 6.97 22.84 12.78
CA LEU A 6 7.75 22.68 14.01
C LEU A 6 7.91 24.02 14.76
N ASP A 7 7.85 25.14 14.02
CA ASP A 7 7.87 26.51 14.54
C ASP A 7 6.47 27.00 14.94
N GLY A 8 5.44 26.14 14.91
CA GLY A 8 4.09 26.53 15.29
C GLY A 8 3.34 27.39 14.26
N LYS A 9 3.80 27.46 13.00
CA LYS A 9 3.10 28.27 11.98
C LYS A 9 1.80 27.60 11.53
N GLU A 10 0.66 28.20 11.85
CA GLU A 10 -0.68 27.68 11.54
C GLU A 10 -0.85 27.24 10.06
N ARG A 11 -0.40 28.08 9.11
CA ARG A 11 -0.48 27.77 7.67
C ARG A 11 0.18 26.43 7.33
N ALA A 12 1.29 26.10 8.00
CA ALA A 12 2.00 24.86 7.74
C ALA A 12 1.18 23.63 8.14
N PHE A 13 0.50 23.69 9.29
CA PHE A 13 -0.44 22.65 9.71
C PHE A 13 -1.58 22.48 8.71
N ARG A 14 -2.17 23.58 8.23
CA ARG A 14 -3.25 23.53 7.22
C ARG A 14 -2.81 22.87 5.91
N VAL A 15 -1.57 23.09 5.48
CA VAL A 15 -1.00 22.51 4.25
C VAL A 15 -0.67 21.03 4.45
N ILE A 16 0.01 20.66 5.53
CA ILE A 16 0.41 19.26 5.77
C ILE A 16 -0.82 18.38 6.02
N SER A 17 -1.81 18.88 6.76
CA SER A 17 -3.06 18.17 7.06
C SER A 17 -4.08 18.18 5.91
N ALA A 18 -3.79 18.85 4.77
CA ALA A 18 -4.77 19.09 3.72
C ALA A 18 -5.44 17.80 3.21
N PHE A 19 -4.66 16.75 2.96
CA PHE A 19 -5.21 15.45 2.55
C PHE A 19 -6.07 14.80 3.64
N GLY A 20 -5.64 14.83 4.90
CA GLY A 20 -6.42 14.26 6.01
C GLY A 20 -7.78 14.94 6.17
N ARG A 21 -7.81 16.27 6.05
CA ARG A 21 -9.06 17.03 6.11
C ARG A 21 -9.97 16.75 4.92
N LEU A 22 -9.40 16.67 3.71
CA LEU A 22 -10.15 16.32 2.50
C LEU A 22 -10.73 14.91 2.57
N ILE A 23 -9.94 13.94 3.03
CA ILE A 23 -10.38 12.56 3.22
C ILE A 23 -11.50 12.49 4.25
N THR A 24 -11.36 13.17 5.39
CA THR A 24 -12.39 13.20 6.45
C THR A 24 -13.71 13.79 5.96
N ASP A 25 -13.66 14.89 5.20
CA ASP A 25 -14.86 15.49 4.60
C ASP A 25 -15.49 14.57 3.56
N ALA A 26 -14.67 13.97 2.68
CA ALA A 26 -15.15 13.04 1.65
C ALA A 26 -15.79 11.78 2.27
N THR A 27 -15.16 11.14 3.25
CA THR A 27 -15.73 9.95 3.90
C THR A 27 -17.05 10.26 4.61
N SER A 28 -17.18 11.45 5.21
CA SER A 28 -18.45 11.89 5.80
C SER A 28 -19.54 12.11 4.75
N ARG A 29 -19.21 12.70 3.59
CA ARG A 29 -20.19 12.99 2.52
C ARG A 29 -20.65 11.74 1.78
N PHE A 30 -19.74 10.81 1.53
CA PHE A 30 -20.00 9.58 0.78
C PHE A 30 -20.31 8.38 1.66
N THR A 31 -20.34 8.56 2.99
CA THR A 31 -20.55 7.48 3.97
C THR A 31 -19.60 6.30 3.71
N ALA A 32 -18.33 6.62 3.44
CA ALA A 32 -17.31 5.64 3.11
C ALA A 32 -16.53 5.21 4.36
N ASP A 33 -16.41 3.90 4.56
CA ASP A 33 -15.65 3.32 5.67
C ASP A 33 -14.13 3.36 5.49
N LEU A 34 -13.68 3.46 4.23
CA LEU A 34 -12.28 3.39 3.86
C LEU A 34 -11.97 4.37 2.73
N ALA A 35 -10.82 5.04 2.85
CA ALA A 35 -10.21 5.79 1.76
C ALA A 35 -8.89 5.11 1.36
N LEU A 36 -8.72 4.85 0.06
CA LEU A 36 -7.47 4.38 -0.52
C LEU A 36 -6.72 5.56 -1.12
N VAL A 37 -5.47 5.74 -0.71
CA VAL A 37 -4.60 6.82 -1.19
C VAL A 37 -3.45 6.18 -1.97
N ASP A 38 -3.45 6.37 -3.28
CA ASP A 38 -2.33 5.97 -4.14
C ASP A 38 -1.30 7.10 -4.21
N VAL A 39 -0.02 6.77 -3.99
CA VAL A 39 1.08 7.73 -3.91
C VAL A 39 2.20 7.34 -4.87
N GLY A 40 2.89 8.35 -5.42
CA GLY A 40 4.01 8.12 -6.32
C GLY A 40 5.20 7.42 -5.64
N PRO A 41 6.21 6.98 -6.39
CA PRO A 41 7.33 6.17 -5.86
C PRO A 41 8.42 6.99 -5.13
N ASN A 42 8.10 8.17 -4.59
CA ASN A 42 9.07 9.08 -3.98
C ASN A 42 8.77 9.37 -2.50
N LEU A 43 9.75 9.93 -1.78
CA LEU A 43 9.59 10.36 -0.38
C LEU A 43 9.56 11.90 -0.28
N GLY A 44 8.86 12.53 -1.22
CA GLY A 44 8.71 13.98 -1.33
C GLY A 44 7.63 14.57 -0.42
N ALA A 45 7.46 15.89 -0.52
CA ALA A 45 6.56 16.65 0.35
C ALA A 45 5.07 16.25 0.22
N ILE A 46 4.62 15.96 -1.00
CA ILE A 46 3.23 15.54 -1.27
C ILE A 46 2.96 14.18 -0.63
N ASN A 47 3.85 13.20 -0.88
CA ASN A 47 3.73 11.86 -0.31
C ASN A 47 3.81 11.88 1.21
N ARG A 48 4.64 12.75 1.79
CA ARG A 48 4.66 12.97 3.24
C ARG A 48 3.31 13.44 3.77
N ALA A 49 2.70 14.44 3.15
CA ALA A 49 1.39 14.93 3.55
C ALA A 49 0.30 13.85 3.39
N ALA A 50 0.37 13.03 2.33
CA ALA A 50 -0.53 11.90 2.12
C ALA A 50 -0.34 10.80 3.19
N LEU A 51 0.90 10.48 3.55
CA LEU A 51 1.22 9.51 4.59
C LEU A 51 0.84 10.03 5.98
N VAL A 52 0.99 11.32 6.26
CA VAL A 52 0.49 11.95 7.50
C VAL A 52 -1.03 11.81 7.62
N ALA A 53 -1.75 11.79 6.49
CA ALA A 53 -3.18 11.55 6.47
C ALA A 53 -3.57 10.06 6.61
N ALA A 54 -2.62 9.13 6.47
CA ALA A 54 -2.89 7.70 6.44
C ALA A 54 -2.70 7.03 7.81
N ASP A 55 -3.68 6.23 8.21
CA ASP A 55 -3.57 5.37 9.40
C ASP A 55 -2.71 4.13 9.15
N HIS A 56 -2.82 3.58 7.94
CA HIS A 56 -2.19 2.33 7.53
C HIS A 56 -1.46 2.45 6.19
N VAL A 57 -0.41 1.66 6.02
CA VAL A 57 0.41 1.60 4.81
C VAL A 57 0.52 0.15 4.36
N VAL A 58 0.10 -0.12 3.13
CA VAL A 58 0.31 -1.39 2.43
C VAL A 58 1.37 -1.15 1.35
N VAL A 59 2.37 -2.03 1.27
CA VAL A 59 3.52 -1.83 0.38
C VAL A 59 3.46 -2.78 -0.82
N PRO A 60 3.21 -2.31 -2.05
CA PRO A 60 3.37 -3.15 -3.24
C PRO A 60 4.86 -3.38 -3.53
N LEU A 61 5.24 -4.63 -3.79
CA LEU A 61 6.63 -5.03 -4.03
C LEU A 61 6.75 -5.92 -5.26
N ALA A 62 7.86 -5.75 -5.98
CA ALA A 62 8.35 -6.72 -6.93
C ALA A 62 9.52 -7.52 -6.31
N PRO A 63 9.77 -8.75 -6.74
CA PRO A 63 10.92 -9.54 -6.28
C PRO A 63 12.20 -9.14 -7.03
N ASP A 64 12.64 -7.92 -6.77
CA ASP A 64 13.85 -7.33 -7.31
C ASP A 64 14.63 -6.54 -6.26
N LEU A 65 15.83 -6.07 -6.64
CA LEU A 65 16.71 -5.29 -5.78
C LEU A 65 16.12 -3.91 -5.43
N PHE A 66 15.37 -3.30 -6.35
CA PHE A 66 14.82 -1.96 -6.15
C PHE A 66 13.73 -1.95 -5.07
N SER A 67 12.90 -2.99 -5.03
CA SER A 67 11.86 -3.16 -4.02
C SER A 67 12.47 -3.38 -2.64
N LEU A 68 13.53 -4.20 -2.52
CA LEU A 68 14.25 -4.35 -1.24
C LEU A 68 14.93 -3.05 -0.79
N GLN A 69 15.52 -2.30 -1.71
CA GLN A 69 16.09 -0.98 -1.38
C GLN A 69 14.99 0.01 -1.00
N GLY A 70 13.83 -0.07 -1.64
CA GLY A 70 12.64 0.69 -1.30
C GLY A 70 12.21 0.47 0.14
N LEU A 71 12.13 -0.79 0.59
CA LEU A 71 11.80 -1.13 1.97
C LEU A 71 12.79 -0.56 2.99
N ARG A 72 14.09 -0.69 2.71
CA ARG A 72 15.18 -0.14 3.54
C ARG A 72 15.11 1.36 3.75
N ASN A 73 14.59 2.08 2.76
CA ASN A 73 14.40 3.52 2.85
C ASN A 73 13.05 3.88 3.47
N LEU A 74 11.98 3.18 3.08
CA LEU A 74 10.61 3.44 3.49
C LEU A 74 10.43 3.26 5.00
N GLY A 75 10.89 2.14 5.54
CA GLY A 75 10.70 1.77 6.93
C GLY A 75 11.17 2.85 7.93
N PRO A 76 12.47 3.21 7.92
CA PRO A 76 12.98 4.31 8.74
C PRO A 76 12.25 5.63 8.49
N THR A 77 11.96 5.95 7.23
CA THR A 77 11.26 7.19 6.88
C THR A 77 9.85 7.27 7.50
N LEU A 78 9.09 6.17 7.50
CA LEU A 78 7.76 6.14 8.12
C LEU A 78 7.84 6.32 9.64
N ARG A 79 8.84 5.71 10.30
CA ARG A 79 9.06 5.90 11.75
C ARG A 79 9.47 7.34 12.07
N ASP A 80 10.41 7.89 11.32
CA ASP A 80 10.90 9.25 11.48
C ASP A 80 9.78 10.27 11.28
N TRP A 81 9.02 10.17 10.19
CA TRP A 81 7.93 11.10 9.91
C TRP A 81 6.79 11.00 10.91
N ARG A 82 6.50 9.79 11.41
CA ARG A 82 5.53 9.59 12.49
C ARG A 82 5.98 10.29 13.77
N GLY A 83 7.20 10.03 14.24
CA GLY A 83 7.75 10.69 15.44
C GLY A 83 7.77 12.21 15.29
N GLN A 84 8.29 12.69 14.16
CA GLN A 84 8.31 14.11 13.81
C GLN A 84 6.91 14.73 13.77
N TRP A 85 5.90 14.03 13.27
CA TRP A 85 4.53 14.55 13.26
C TRP A 85 3.97 14.65 14.69
N GLN A 86 4.19 13.65 15.53
CA GLN A 86 3.75 13.68 16.93
C GLN A 86 4.38 14.84 17.71
N GLU A 87 5.62 15.22 17.43
CA GLU A 87 6.26 16.41 18.02
C GLU A 87 5.64 17.73 17.55
N ARG A 88 5.03 17.75 16.36
CA ARG A 88 4.42 18.95 15.76
C ARG A 88 3.00 19.17 16.23
N VAL A 89 2.20 18.10 16.39
CA VAL A 89 0.77 18.20 16.75
C VAL A 89 0.51 19.11 17.97
N PRO A 90 1.24 19.02 19.10
CA PRO A 90 1.03 19.89 20.26
C PRO A 90 1.36 21.37 20.01
N LYS A 91 2.11 21.68 18.95
CA LYS A 91 2.53 23.04 18.60
C LYS A 91 1.54 23.75 17.67
N ASN A 92 0.44 23.09 17.32
CA ASN A 92 -0.61 23.69 16.49
C ASN A 92 -1.29 24.84 17.24
N PRO A 93 -1.25 26.09 16.72
CA PRO A 93 -1.86 27.23 17.39
C PRO A 93 -3.39 27.30 17.23
N ASP A 94 -3.97 26.54 16.30
CA ASP A 94 -5.43 26.53 16.04
C ASP A 94 -6.07 25.25 16.60
N PRO A 95 -6.74 25.30 17.77
CA PRO A 95 -7.35 24.12 18.38
C PRO A 95 -8.53 23.55 17.59
N GLU A 96 -9.16 24.34 16.72
CA GLU A 96 -10.29 23.90 15.88
C GLU A 96 -9.82 23.15 14.62
N LEU A 97 -8.53 23.29 14.26
CA LEU A 97 -7.95 22.59 13.13
C LEU A 97 -7.77 21.11 13.45
N ARG A 98 -8.66 20.27 12.92
CA ARG A 98 -8.54 18.81 12.99
C ARG A 98 -7.28 18.34 12.24
N LEU A 99 -6.33 17.82 12.99
CA LEU A 99 -5.11 17.22 12.46
C LEU A 99 -5.25 15.70 12.40
N PRO A 100 -4.75 15.05 11.32
CA PRO A 100 -4.71 13.59 11.29
C PRO A 100 -3.73 13.06 12.35
N PRO A 101 -3.97 11.84 12.88
CA PRO A 101 -3.10 11.25 13.89
C PRO A 101 -1.70 10.93 13.35
N GLY A 102 -1.52 10.79 12.04
CA GLY A 102 -0.23 10.45 11.43
C GLY A 102 0.27 9.06 11.79
N GLY A 103 -0.64 8.07 11.84
CA GLY A 103 -0.32 6.71 12.26
C GLY A 103 0.70 6.02 11.36
N MET A 104 0.58 6.16 10.03
CA MET A 104 1.50 5.59 9.03
C MET A 104 1.89 4.13 9.30
N ARG A 105 0.98 3.31 9.84
CA ARG A 105 1.33 1.99 10.35
C ARG A 105 1.48 1.00 9.18
N PRO A 106 2.67 0.41 8.95
CA PRO A 106 2.79 -0.67 7.98
C PRO A 106 1.93 -1.85 8.44
N VAL A 107 1.06 -2.35 7.56
CA VAL A 107 0.16 -3.48 7.87
C VAL A 107 0.44 -4.72 7.03
N GLY A 108 1.34 -4.61 6.05
CA GLY A 108 1.79 -5.72 5.24
C GLY A 108 2.26 -5.26 3.85
N TYR A 109 2.68 -6.23 3.05
CA TYR A 109 3.10 -6.03 1.67
C TYR A 109 2.33 -6.92 0.71
N VAL A 110 2.29 -6.51 -0.55
CA VAL A 110 1.68 -7.27 -1.65
C VAL A 110 2.77 -7.59 -2.66
N LEU A 111 3.04 -8.87 -2.86
CA LEU A 111 4.08 -9.31 -3.79
C LEU A 111 3.49 -9.46 -5.19
N GLN A 112 3.88 -8.57 -6.10
CA GLN A 112 3.54 -8.65 -7.51
C GLN A 112 4.53 -9.57 -8.22
N GLN A 113 4.02 -10.71 -8.68
CA GLN A 113 4.84 -11.68 -9.38
C GLN A 113 5.20 -11.18 -10.77
N HIS A 114 6.44 -11.40 -11.19
CA HIS A 114 6.83 -11.18 -12.57
C HIS A 114 6.56 -12.43 -13.41
N GLY A 115 6.21 -12.20 -14.67
CA GLY A 115 6.10 -13.24 -15.69
C GLY A 115 7.45 -13.85 -16.07
N VAL A 116 8.08 -14.59 -15.16
CA VAL A 116 9.42 -15.16 -15.40
C VAL A 116 9.29 -16.42 -16.24
N ARG A 117 10.04 -16.49 -17.36
CA ARG A 117 10.15 -17.69 -18.18
C ARG A 117 10.97 -18.77 -17.45
N PRO A 118 10.66 -20.07 -17.58
CA PRO A 118 11.41 -21.14 -16.94
C PRO A 118 12.91 -21.10 -17.27
N GLY A 119 13.77 -21.27 -16.26
CA GLY A 119 15.24 -21.30 -16.42
C GLY A 119 16.00 -20.56 -15.30
N ARG A 120 17.24 -20.11 -15.59
CA ARG A 120 18.14 -19.43 -14.63
C ARG A 120 17.54 -18.16 -13.99
N ALA A 121 16.59 -17.52 -14.68
CA ALA A 121 15.86 -16.36 -14.18
C ALA A 121 14.95 -16.69 -12.98
N VAL A 122 14.38 -17.90 -12.93
CA VAL A 122 13.51 -18.35 -11.82
C VAL A 122 14.30 -18.45 -10.51
N GLY A 123 15.54 -18.95 -10.55
CA GLY A 123 16.38 -19.05 -9.36
C GLY A 123 16.80 -17.69 -8.78
N ALA A 124 17.07 -16.69 -9.62
CA ALA A 124 17.37 -15.34 -9.15
C ALA A 124 16.15 -14.66 -8.53
N TYR A 125 15.00 -14.82 -9.16
CA TYR A 125 13.71 -14.34 -8.69
C TYR A 125 13.33 -14.93 -7.32
N GLN A 126 13.46 -16.24 -7.15
CA GLN A 126 13.22 -16.91 -5.87
C GLN A 126 14.15 -16.42 -4.75
N ARG A 127 15.41 -16.07 -5.06
CA ARG A 127 16.33 -15.49 -4.06
C ARG A 127 15.85 -14.14 -3.55
N TRP A 128 15.27 -13.30 -4.41
CA TRP A 128 14.71 -12.01 -3.97
C TRP A 128 13.46 -12.20 -3.13
N MET A 129 12.54 -13.07 -3.57
CA MET A 129 11.32 -13.40 -2.81
C MET A 129 11.62 -13.83 -1.38
N ARG A 130 12.60 -14.71 -1.20
CA ARG A 130 12.99 -15.22 0.14
C ARG A 130 13.58 -14.16 1.07
N ARG A 131 14.03 -13.02 0.54
CA ARG A 131 14.61 -11.92 1.33
C ARG A 131 13.59 -10.87 1.74
N ILE A 132 12.42 -10.82 1.08
CA ILE A 132 11.40 -9.81 1.35
C ILE A 132 10.89 -9.90 2.80
N PRO A 133 10.52 -11.08 3.34
CA PRO A 133 10.05 -11.19 4.72
C PRO A 133 11.05 -10.61 5.74
N ASP A 134 12.34 -10.98 5.62
CA ASP A 134 13.39 -10.50 6.52
C ASP A 134 13.58 -8.98 6.42
N VAL A 135 13.65 -8.44 5.20
CA VAL A 135 13.84 -7.00 4.96
C VAL A 135 12.62 -6.21 5.45
N TYR A 136 11.40 -6.70 5.22
CA TYR A 136 10.19 -6.04 5.71
C TYR A 136 10.16 -6.02 7.24
N ARG A 137 10.41 -7.17 7.89
CA ARG A 137 10.42 -7.28 9.36
C ARG A 137 11.48 -6.36 9.98
N HIS A 138 12.72 -6.45 9.51
CA HIS A 138 13.82 -5.66 10.06
C HIS A 138 13.68 -4.17 9.72
N ASP A 139 13.60 -3.84 8.43
CA ASP A 139 13.72 -2.44 8.00
C ASP A 139 12.41 -1.67 8.17
N VAL A 140 11.26 -2.30 7.92
CA VAL A 140 9.93 -1.65 8.01
C VAL A 140 9.30 -1.76 9.38
N LEU A 141 9.26 -2.95 9.99
CA LEU A 141 8.68 -3.10 11.33
C LEU A 141 9.66 -2.70 12.44
N GLY A 142 10.97 -2.75 12.19
CA GLY A 142 11.97 -2.50 13.23
C GLY A 142 12.07 -3.67 14.22
N GLU A 143 11.72 -4.87 13.78
CA GLU A 143 11.69 -6.08 14.59
C GLU A 143 12.91 -6.95 14.32
N ASP A 144 13.55 -7.45 15.37
CA ASP A 144 14.64 -8.40 15.27
C ASP A 144 14.15 -9.85 15.13
N GLY A 145 15.06 -10.74 14.72
CA GLY A 145 14.83 -12.17 14.59
C GLY A 145 14.46 -12.63 13.17
N PRO A 146 14.47 -13.96 12.93
CA PRO A 146 14.18 -14.51 11.61
C PRO A 146 12.72 -14.28 11.24
N ALA A 147 12.47 -13.89 9.98
CA ALA A 147 11.10 -13.87 9.47
C ALA A 147 10.60 -15.28 9.13
N PRO A 148 9.28 -15.53 9.16
CA PRO A 148 8.70 -16.74 8.59
C PRO A 148 9.04 -16.88 7.10
N ALA A 149 8.86 -18.10 6.57
CA ALA A 149 8.89 -18.29 5.13
C ALA A 149 7.80 -17.44 4.47
N LEU A 150 8.02 -17.00 3.22
CA LEU A 150 7.09 -16.11 2.51
C LEU A 150 5.64 -16.62 2.49
N ASP A 151 5.44 -17.93 2.34
CA ASP A 151 4.10 -18.54 2.27
C ASP A 151 3.40 -18.59 3.65
N ASP A 152 4.18 -18.46 4.73
CA ASP A 152 3.71 -18.45 6.13
C ASP A 152 3.83 -17.05 6.78
N ASP A 153 4.28 -16.03 6.05
CA ASP A 153 4.49 -14.69 6.58
C ASP A 153 3.15 -13.95 6.72
N PRO A 154 2.70 -13.62 7.95
CA PRO A 154 1.44 -12.92 8.16
C PRO A 154 1.44 -11.50 7.58
N ASN A 155 2.61 -10.92 7.27
CA ASN A 155 2.72 -9.62 6.61
C ASN A 155 2.59 -9.70 5.08
N CYS A 156 2.66 -10.89 4.48
CA CYS A 156 2.43 -11.09 3.06
C CYS A 156 0.91 -11.15 2.80
N LEU A 157 0.32 -10.02 2.42
CA LEU A 157 -1.13 -9.90 2.26
C LEU A 157 -1.67 -10.64 1.03
N ALA A 158 -0.86 -10.70 -0.03
CA ALA A 158 -1.13 -11.53 -1.20
C ALA A 158 0.12 -11.66 -2.10
N GLN A 159 0.16 -12.75 -2.87
CA GLN A 159 1.03 -12.90 -4.03
C GLN A 159 0.19 -12.77 -5.30
N ILE A 160 0.23 -11.61 -5.96
CA ILE A 160 -0.60 -11.30 -7.12
C ILE A 160 0.15 -11.65 -8.40
N LYS A 161 -0.47 -12.46 -9.26
CA LYS A 161 0.07 -12.80 -10.57
C LYS A 161 0.20 -11.55 -11.44
N HIS A 162 1.15 -11.54 -12.38
CA HIS A 162 1.34 -10.40 -13.28
C HIS A 162 0.11 -10.10 -14.17
N TYR A 163 -0.77 -11.08 -14.39
CA TYR A 163 -1.92 -11.02 -15.32
C TYR A 163 -1.58 -10.63 -16.78
N HIS A 164 -0.30 -10.44 -17.10
CA HIS A 164 0.25 -10.20 -18.44
C HIS A 164 -0.57 -9.20 -19.28
N SER A 165 -1.04 -9.64 -20.45
CA SER A 165 -1.85 -8.89 -21.40
C SER A 165 -3.20 -8.42 -20.84
N LEU A 166 -3.69 -9.00 -19.75
CA LEU A 166 -4.97 -8.58 -19.17
C LEU A 166 -4.88 -7.21 -18.47
N ILE A 167 -3.72 -6.83 -17.95
CA ILE A 167 -3.53 -5.50 -17.33
C ILE A 167 -3.73 -4.36 -18.34
N PRO A 168 -3.02 -4.33 -19.50
CA PRO A 168 -3.27 -3.29 -20.49
C PRO A 168 -4.68 -3.37 -21.10
N MET A 169 -5.23 -4.58 -21.32
CA MET A 169 -6.63 -4.72 -21.77
C MET A 169 -7.63 -4.10 -20.78
N ALA A 170 -7.42 -4.32 -19.48
CA ALA A 170 -8.23 -3.72 -18.41
C ALA A 170 -8.14 -2.19 -18.40
N GLN A 171 -6.95 -1.64 -18.62
CA GLN A 171 -6.74 -0.19 -18.72
C GLN A 171 -7.44 0.40 -19.94
N ASP A 172 -7.27 -0.21 -21.13
CA ASP A 172 -7.90 0.23 -22.37
C ASP A 172 -9.43 0.16 -22.27
N ALA A 173 -9.96 -0.92 -21.72
CA ALA A 173 -11.39 -1.11 -21.50
C ALA A 173 -11.95 -0.32 -20.30
N ARG A 174 -11.09 0.27 -19.48
CA ARG A 174 -11.42 0.96 -18.21
C ARG A 174 -12.26 0.08 -17.27
N LYS A 175 -11.89 -1.19 -17.17
CA LYS A 175 -12.56 -2.20 -16.34
C LYS A 175 -11.54 -2.87 -15.44
N PRO A 176 -11.94 -3.33 -14.24
CA PRO A 176 -11.08 -4.24 -13.49
C PRO A 176 -10.85 -5.53 -14.30
N VAL A 177 -9.69 -6.16 -14.10
CA VAL A 177 -9.29 -7.39 -14.84
C VAL A 177 -10.38 -8.46 -14.79
N PHE A 178 -11.02 -8.65 -13.63
CA PHE A 178 -12.09 -9.63 -13.42
C PHE A 178 -13.43 -9.27 -14.10
N ALA A 179 -13.55 -8.12 -14.74
CA ALA A 179 -14.73 -7.70 -15.49
C ALA A 179 -14.48 -7.65 -17.00
N LEU A 180 -13.29 -8.04 -17.47
CA LEU A 180 -12.99 -8.16 -18.89
C LEU A 180 -13.86 -9.24 -19.54
N LYS A 181 -14.44 -8.89 -20.69
CA LYS A 181 -15.25 -9.78 -21.53
C LYS A 181 -14.46 -10.21 -22.76
N PRO A 182 -14.89 -11.26 -23.49
CA PRO A 182 -14.30 -11.60 -24.78
C PRO A 182 -14.27 -10.42 -25.77
N ALA A 183 -15.29 -9.55 -25.71
CA ALA A 183 -15.37 -8.33 -26.51
C ALA A 183 -14.26 -7.30 -26.19
N ASP A 184 -13.62 -7.41 -25.02
CA ASP A 184 -12.48 -6.58 -24.61
C ASP A 184 -11.13 -7.19 -25.01
N GLY A 185 -11.11 -8.24 -25.86
CA GLY A 185 -9.89 -8.94 -26.28
C GLY A 185 -9.46 -10.09 -25.36
N ALA A 186 -10.12 -10.27 -24.20
CA ALA A 186 -9.85 -11.34 -23.26
C ALA A 186 -10.57 -12.65 -23.64
N PHE A 187 -10.26 -13.24 -24.79
CA PHE A 187 -10.84 -14.50 -25.26
C PHE A 187 -9.88 -15.70 -25.11
N GLY A 188 -10.41 -16.93 -25.21
CA GLY A 188 -9.62 -18.15 -25.10
C GLY A 188 -8.99 -18.35 -23.71
N GLY A 189 -7.70 -18.68 -23.66
CA GLY A 189 -6.96 -18.94 -22.41
C GLY A 189 -6.94 -17.78 -21.41
N HIS A 190 -7.27 -16.56 -21.83
CA HIS A 190 -7.45 -15.41 -20.96
C HIS A 190 -8.62 -15.54 -19.98
N GLN A 191 -9.70 -16.24 -20.36
CA GLN A 191 -10.92 -16.32 -19.54
C GLN A 191 -10.66 -16.95 -18.17
N THR A 192 -9.85 -18.00 -18.11
CA THR A 192 -9.48 -18.63 -16.83
C THR A 192 -8.73 -17.66 -15.91
N ALA A 193 -7.83 -16.85 -16.46
CA ALA A 193 -7.09 -15.85 -15.69
C ALA A 193 -7.98 -14.66 -15.26
N VAL A 194 -8.94 -14.24 -16.09
CA VAL A 194 -9.96 -13.26 -15.71
C VAL A 194 -10.78 -13.75 -14.52
N GLN A 195 -11.28 -14.99 -14.56
CA GLN A 195 -12.05 -15.56 -13.46
C GLN A 195 -11.21 -15.72 -12.18
N ALA A 196 -9.96 -16.20 -12.31
CA ALA A 196 -9.04 -16.32 -11.17
C ALA A 196 -8.75 -14.96 -10.52
N SER A 197 -8.65 -13.88 -11.31
CA SER A 197 -8.36 -12.54 -10.79
C SER A 197 -9.40 -12.03 -9.80
N ARG A 198 -10.67 -12.41 -9.95
CA ARG A 198 -11.71 -12.05 -8.97
C ARG A 198 -11.38 -12.62 -7.60
N LYS A 199 -10.95 -13.88 -7.55
CA LYS A 199 -10.58 -14.56 -6.31
C LYS A 199 -9.35 -13.91 -5.68
N ASP A 200 -8.29 -13.71 -6.45
CA ASP A 200 -7.03 -13.12 -5.96
C ASP A 200 -7.24 -11.71 -5.37
N PHE A 201 -7.97 -10.83 -6.07
CA PHE A 201 -8.25 -9.48 -5.56
C PHE A 201 -9.24 -9.47 -4.39
N ALA A 202 -10.21 -10.38 -4.35
CA ALA A 202 -11.11 -10.51 -3.20
C ALA A 202 -10.38 -11.02 -1.95
N GLU A 203 -9.43 -11.94 -2.11
CA GLU A 203 -8.58 -12.41 -1.02
C GLU A 203 -7.66 -11.31 -0.50
N LEU A 204 -7.03 -10.54 -1.39
CA LEU A 204 -6.24 -9.37 -1.01
C LEU A 204 -7.07 -8.33 -0.25
N ALA A 205 -8.27 -8.00 -0.74
CA ALA A 205 -9.15 -7.05 -0.07
C ALA A 205 -9.50 -7.50 1.36
N ARG A 206 -9.79 -8.80 1.54
CA ARG A 206 -10.05 -9.37 2.87
C ARG A 206 -8.81 -9.34 3.77
N ALA A 207 -7.65 -9.70 3.24
CA ALA A 207 -6.39 -9.65 3.99
C ALA A 207 -6.09 -8.23 4.49
N ILE A 208 -6.24 -7.22 3.63
CA ILE A 208 -6.13 -5.81 4.02
C ILE A 208 -7.16 -5.47 5.11
N GLY A 209 -8.43 -5.84 4.93
CA GLY A 209 -9.49 -5.62 5.91
C GLY A 209 -9.16 -6.19 7.29
N ILE A 210 -8.67 -7.42 7.36
CA ILE A 210 -8.22 -8.06 8.60
C ILE A 210 -7.04 -7.29 9.21
N ALA A 211 -6.02 -6.96 8.41
CA ALA A 211 -4.80 -6.29 8.86
C ALA A 211 -5.05 -4.87 9.42
N ILE A 212 -6.10 -4.19 8.94
CA ILE A 212 -6.52 -2.88 9.45
C ILE A 212 -7.59 -2.96 10.55
N GLY A 213 -8.01 -4.16 10.96
CA GLY A 213 -9.05 -4.35 11.99
C GLY A 213 -10.47 -4.01 11.50
N ARG A 214 -10.72 -4.03 10.19
CA ARG A 214 -12.03 -3.89 9.55
C ARG A 214 -12.28 -5.05 8.59
N PRO A 215 -12.59 -6.26 9.10
CA PRO A 215 -12.86 -7.42 8.26
C PRO A 215 -13.98 -7.12 7.27
N LEU A 216 -13.73 -7.34 5.98
CA LEU A 216 -14.76 -7.19 4.95
C LEU A 216 -15.64 -8.44 4.95
N GLU A 217 -16.95 -8.25 4.97
CA GLU A 217 -17.91 -9.35 4.81
C GLU A 217 -17.72 -10.05 3.46
N ARG A 218 -18.09 -11.33 3.37
CA ARG A 218 -18.12 -12.03 2.08
C ARG A 218 -19.11 -11.31 1.18
N ALA A 219 -18.64 -10.80 0.04
CA ALA A 219 -19.54 -10.42 -1.05
C ALA A 219 -20.47 -11.61 -1.36
N PRO A 220 -21.79 -11.40 -1.46
CA PRO A 220 -22.70 -12.46 -1.92
C PRO A 220 -22.22 -12.96 -3.29
N GLY A 221 -22.18 -14.30 -3.42
CA GLY A 221 -21.60 -15.01 -4.55
C GLY A 221 -22.25 -14.73 -5.89
#